data_AF-A0A075H148-F1
#
_entry.id   AF-A0A075H148-F1
#
_cell.length_a   1.000
_cell.length_b   1.000
_cell.length_c   1.000
_cell.angle_alpha   90.00
_cell.angle_beta   90.00
_cell.angle_gamma   90.00
#
_symmetry.space_group_name_H-M   'P 1'
#
loop_
_entity.id
_entity.type
_entity.pdbx_description
1 polymer ?
#
loop_
_entity_poly.entity_id
_entity_poly.type
_entity_poly.pdbx_seq_one_letter_code
_entity_poly.pdbx_strand_id
1 'polypeptide(L)'
;MTEPEPEPEPESEPESESKGDGKISGKWTSEPPGTERTRPKPRFFFNPKPEHEPEPEHKPEPEHKPEPEHKPESETKHLLVLEIMNRGAKKFEKIQKITGLERDELTSILEDLEKRGLMIVKQKSGLFGPKVELYLTDKGSAKIHSKRSRGKDWIYDLIKGDKQFVFVAEVPGPDDKIMVRLIDGMLYVRGTGGFSKEVPIEGSNEMHISDFKYSNGVLTLRIN
;
A
#
# COMPACT_ATOMS: atom_id res chain seq x y z
N MET A 1 33.62 -40.05 25.44
CA MET A 1 34.15 -38.69 25.16
C MET A 1 34.41 -38.67 23.67
N THR A 2 33.48 -38.08 22.93
CA THR A 2 33.49 -38.04 21.46
C THR A 2 33.82 -36.61 21.08
N GLU A 3 34.90 -36.44 20.33
CA GLU A 3 35.39 -35.19 19.79
C GLU A 3 34.46 -34.71 18.66
N PRO A 4 34.10 -33.41 18.57
CA PRO A 4 33.30 -32.90 17.45
C PRO A 4 34.18 -32.59 16.23
N GLU A 5 33.70 -32.97 15.05
CA GLU A 5 34.28 -32.61 13.75
C GLU A 5 34.18 -31.10 13.47
N PRO A 6 35.15 -30.48 12.76
CA PRO A 6 35.11 -29.06 12.42
C PRO A 6 34.21 -28.76 11.21
N GLU A 7 33.46 -27.66 11.30
CA GLU A 7 32.64 -27.08 10.22
C GLU A 7 33.53 -26.50 9.09
N PRO A 8 33.10 -26.56 7.80
CA PRO A 8 33.82 -25.93 6.70
C PRO A 8 33.53 -24.42 6.58
N GLU A 9 34.58 -23.63 6.35
CA GLU A 9 34.54 -22.19 6.05
C GLU A 9 33.94 -21.89 4.66
N PRO A 10 33.28 -20.73 4.45
CA PRO A 10 32.74 -20.36 3.15
C PRO A 10 33.83 -19.84 2.18
N GLU A 11 33.83 -20.40 0.96
CA GLU A 11 34.67 -20.02 -0.18
C GLU A 11 34.40 -18.60 -0.69
N SER A 12 35.45 -17.94 -1.16
CA SER A 12 35.46 -16.55 -1.66
C SER A 12 34.93 -16.45 -3.10
N GLU A 13 34.10 -15.43 -3.37
CA GLU A 13 33.64 -15.08 -4.72
C GLU A 13 34.77 -14.45 -5.58
N PRO A 14 34.84 -14.72 -6.89
CA PRO A 14 35.84 -14.11 -7.77
C PRO A 14 35.41 -12.74 -8.31
N GLU A 15 36.33 -11.78 -8.25
CA GLU A 15 36.26 -10.48 -8.91
C GLU A 15 36.21 -10.62 -10.45
N SER A 16 35.29 -9.91 -11.09
CA SER A 16 35.23 -9.80 -12.55
C SER A 16 35.83 -8.47 -13.02
N GLU A 17 37.09 -8.50 -13.45
CA GLU A 17 37.69 -7.50 -14.32
C GLU A 17 37.18 -7.66 -15.76
N SER A 18 36.90 -6.55 -16.45
CA SER A 18 36.93 -6.52 -17.92
C SER A 18 37.44 -5.17 -18.43
N LYS A 19 38.64 -5.20 -19.02
CA LYS A 19 39.24 -4.17 -19.88
C LYS A 19 38.89 -4.43 -21.35
N GLY A 20 38.89 -3.37 -22.14
CA GLY A 20 38.97 -3.39 -23.61
C GLY A 20 38.23 -2.20 -24.22
N ASP A 21 38.85 -1.03 -24.36
CA ASP A 21 39.69 -0.57 -25.50
C ASP A 21 38.91 -0.24 -26.77
N GLY A 22 39.03 1.03 -27.21
CA GLY A 22 38.45 1.51 -28.47
C GLY A 22 38.56 3.01 -28.74
N LYS A 23 39.79 3.55 -28.71
CA LYS A 23 40.17 4.87 -29.26
C LYS A 23 39.75 5.02 -30.73
N ILE A 24 39.39 6.23 -31.16
CA ILE A 24 40.16 7.05 -32.13
C ILE A 24 39.59 8.48 -32.18
N SER A 25 40.44 9.50 -31.94
CA SER A 25 40.96 10.47 -32.95
C SER A 25 40.01 11.66 -33.13
N GLY A 26 40.36 12.92 -32.92
CA GLY A 26 41.60 13.72 -32.79
C GLY A 26 41.11 15.18 -32.98
N LYS A 27 41.85 16.28 -32.85
CA LYS A 27 43.17 16.65 -32.38
C LYS A 27 43.22 18.20 -32.56
N TRP A 28 43.46 18.95 -31.47
CA TRP A 28 44.19 20.25 -31.36
C TRP A 28 43.72 21.47 -32.21
N THR A 29 43.83 22.76 -31.84
CA THR A 29 44.86 23.58 -31.14
C THR A 29 44.21 24.90 -30.65
N SER A 30 44.42 25.36 -29.40
CA SER A 30 45.38 26.40 -28.92
C SER A 30 45.06 27.89 -29.27
N GLU A 31 45.21 28.73 -28.25
CA GLU A 31 44.69 30.11 -27.99
C GLU A 31 45.51 31.30 -28.64
N PRO A 32 45.49 32.56 -28.12
CA PRO A 32 44.67 33.76 -28.45
C PRO A 32 45.61 34.98 -28.86
N PRO A 33 45.42 36.29 -28.55
CA PRO A 33 44.29 37.25 -28.43
C PRO A 33 44.44 38.56 -29.30
N GLY A 34 43.51 39.53 -29.19
CA GLY A 34 43.65 40.95 -29.65
C GLY A 34 42.72 41.33 -30.82
N THR A 35 41.97 42.43 -30.87
CA THR A 35 42.04 43.75 -30.23
C THR A 35 40.68 44.45 -30.31
N GLU A 36 40.39 45.31 -29.33
CA GLU A 36 39.25 46.21 -29.19
C GLU A 36 39.00 47.14 -30.40
N ARG A 37 37.72 47.51 -30.63
CA ARG A 37 37.34 48.94 -30.62
C ARG A 37 35.85 49.16 -30.36
N THR A 38 35.63 49.97 -29.34
CA THR A 38 34.42 50.40 -28.65
C THR A 38 33.43 51.21 -29.49
N ARG A 39 32.11 51.00 -29.28
CA ARG A 39 31.13 52.10 -29.15
C ARG A 39 29.92 51.67 -28.28
N PRO A 40 29.43 52.53 -27.35
CA PRO A 40 28.50 52.11 -26.29
C PRO A 40 27.01 52.21 -26.67
N LYS A 41 26.23 51.46 -25.87
CA LYS A 41 24.78 51.22 -25.86
C LYS A 41 23.93 52.50 -25.65
N PRO A 42 22.62 52.38 -25.95
CA PRO A 42 21.66 52.58 -24.86
C PRO A 42 20.77 51.34 -24.61
N ARG A 43 20.38 51.25 -23.34
CA ARG A 43 19.74 50.13 -22.65
C ARG A 43 18.27 49.99 -23.04
N PHE A 44 17.84 48.77 -23.38
CA PHE A 44 16.45 48.34 -23.19
C PHE A 44 16.37 46.81 -23.01
N PHE A 45 15.57 46.43 -22.01
CA PHE A 45 15.02 45.12 -21.64
C PHE A 45 15.94 44.03 -21.06
N PHE A 46 15.76 43.83 -19.75
CA PHE A 46 16.03 42.61 -19.00
C PHE A 46 15.30 41.43 -19.65
N ASN A 47 16.02 40.42 -20.11
CA ASN A 47 15.50 39.08 -20.35
C ASN A 47 16.07 38.16 -19.27
N PRO A 48 15.31 37.81 -18.21
CA PRO A 48 15.75 36.81 -17.26
C PRO A 48 15.75 35.42 -17.91
N LYS A 49 16.76 34.66 -17.50
CA LYS A 49 17.10 33.27 -17.83
C LYS A 49 15.87 32.35 -17.71
N PRO A 50 15.64 31.40 -18.64
CA PRO A 50 14.65 30.36 -18.41
C PRO A 50 15.15 29.43 -17.30
N GLU A 51 14.45 29.46 -16.18
CA GLU A 51 14.56 28.51 -15.08
C GLU A 51 13.86 27.19 -15.45
N HIS A 52 14.46 26.08 -14.97
CA HIS A 52 13.88 24.75 -14.73
C HIS A 52 12.97 24.14 -15.82
N GLU A 53 13.50 23.10 -16.47
CA GLU A 53 12.65 22.01 -16.97
C GLU A 53 11.81 21.46 -15.80
N PRO A 54 10.48 21.43 -15.90
CA PRO A 54 9.67 20.71 -14.93
C PRO A 54 9.93 19.20 -15.10
N GLU A 55 10.15 18.51 -13.97
CA GLU A 55 10.00 17.06 -13.91
C GLU A 55 8.69 16.64 -14.59
N PRO A 56 8.63 15.49 -15.28
CA PRO A 56 7.40 15.04 -15.89
C PRO A 56 6.32 14.92 -14.81
N GLU A 57 5.31 15.79 -14.90
CA GLU A 57 4.11 15.69 -14.10
C GLU A 57 3.61 14.25 -14.15
N HIS A 58 3.45 13.66 -12.97
CA HIS A 58 2.74 12.41 -12.79
C HIS A 58 1.46 12.48 -13.60
N LYS A 59 1.34 11.61 -14.62
CA LYS A 59 0.04 11.24 -15.18
C LYS A 59 -0.90 11.05 -13.99
N PRO A 60 -2.09 11.66 -13.97
CA PRO A 60 -3.09 11.27 -12.99
C PRO A 60 -3.29 9.76 -13.17
N GLU A 61 -2.96 9.02 -12.12
CA GLU A 61 -3.46 7.67 -11.94
C GLU A 61 -4.96 7.76 -12.21
N PRO A 62 -5.53 6.92 -13.11
CA PRO A 62 -6.89 7.12 -13.57
C PRO A 62 -7.78 7.22 -12.34
N GLU A 63 -8.38 8.40 -12.17
CA GLU A 63 -9.39 8.65 -11.16
C GLU A 63 -10.33 7.45 -11.19
N HIS A 64 -10.42 6.75 -10.06
CA HIS A 64 -11.44 5.74 -9.85
C HIS A 64 -12.78 6.42 -10.14
N LYS A 65 -13.29 6.22 -11.36
CA LYS A 65 -14.69 6.49 -11.67
C LYS A 65 -15.49 5.90 -10.52
N PRO A 66 -16.43 6.65 -9.90
CA PRO A 66 -17.39 6.05 -9.02
C PRO A 66 -18.09 4.95 -9.83
N GLU A 67 -17.77 3.70 -9.47
CA GLU A 67 -18.50 2.52 -9.91
C GLU A 67 -19.99 2.82 -9.63
N PRO A 68 -20.88 2.61 -10.60
CA PRO A 68 -22.25 3.13 -10.56
C PRO A 68 -22.92 2.74 -9.25
N GLU A 69 -23.65 3.69 -8.67
CA GLU A 69 -24.34 3.58 -7.39
C GLU A 69 -25.19 2.29 -7.30
N HIS A 70 -24.59 1.24 -6.75
CA HIS A 70 -25.30 0.02 -6.38
C HIS A 70 -25.93 0.26 -5.01
N LYS A 71 -27.25 0.03 -4.93
CA LYS A 71 -28.07 0.20 -3.73
C LYS A 71 -27.36 -0.42 -2.50
N PRO A 72 -27.34 0.25 -1.34
CA PRO A 72 -26.61 -0.20 -0.16
C PRO A 72 -27.03 -1.59 0.35
N GLU A 73 -28.26 -2.02 0.05
CA GLU A 73 -28.73 -3.38 0.35
C GLU A 73 -27.97 -4.47 -0.41
N SER A 74 -27.64 -4.25 -1.70
CA SER A 74 -26.96 -5.29 -2.48
C SER A 74 -25.51 -5.43 -2.00
N GLU A 75 -24.80 -4.34 -1.74
CA GLU A 75 -23.42 -4.39 -1.26
C GLU A 75 -23.26 -5.21 0.02
N THR A 76 -24.22 -5.11 0.94
CA THR A 76 -24.18 -5.84 2.22
C THR A 76 -24.26 -7.35 1.98
N LYS A 77 -25.14 -7.79 1.06
CA LYS A 77 -25.28 -9.22 0.69
C LYS A 77 -24.06 -9.75 -0.07
N HIS A 78 -23.44 -8.94 -0.93
CA HIS A 78 -22.22 -9.30 -1.64
C HIS A 78 -21.06 -9.55 -0.66
N LEU A 79 -20.93 -8.70 0.35
CA LEU A 79 -19.91 -8.88 1.40
C LEU A 79 -20.16 -10.14 2.23
N LEU A 80 -21.42 -10.42 2.58
CA LEU A 80 -21.77 -11.65 3.27
C LEU A 80 -21.34 -12.88 2.46
N VAL A 81 -21.66 -12.92 1.16
CA VAL A 81 -21.26 -14.02 0.27
C VAL A 81 -19.73 -14.17 0.21
N LEU A 82 -19.00 -13.07 0.04
CA LEU A 82 -17.53 -13.07 0.06
C LEU A 82 -16.97 -13.62 1.39
N GLU A 83 -17.54 -13.23 2.52
CA GLU A 83 -17.11 -13.71 3.84
C GLU A 83 -17.36 -15.23 4.00
N ILE A 84 -18.52 -15.71 3.59
CA ILE A 84 -18.86 -17.15 3.64
C ILE A 84 -17.92 -17.97 2.75
N MET A 85 -17.57 -17.46 1.56
CA MET A 85 -16.57 -18.07 0.69
C MET A 85 -15.17 -18.08 1.30
N ASN A 86 -14.77 -16.98 1.96
CA ASN A 86 -13.49 -16.87 2.65
C ASN A 86 -13.36 -17.88 3.80
N ARG A 87 -14.48 -18.25 4.43
CA ARG A 87 -14.57 -19.34 5.43
C ARG A 87 -14.52 -20.75 4.80
N GLY A 88 -14.31 -20.85 3.48
CA GLY A 88 -14.14 -22.11 2.76
C GLY A 88 -15.42 -22.72 2.18
N ALA A 89 -16.51 -21.95 2.08
CA ALA A 89 -17.70 -22.39 1.35
C ALA A 89 -17.47 -22.27 -0.17
N LYS A 90 -17.15 -23.40 -0.82
CA LYS A 90 -16.81 -23.45 -2.26
C LYS A 90 -17.96 -23.93 -3.16
N LYS A 91 -19.12 -24.26 -2.60
CA LYS A 91 -20.27 -24.81 -3.33
C LYS A 91 -21.48 -23.89 -3.19
N PHE A 92 -22.24 -23.74 -4.27
CA PHE A 92 -23.44 -22.91 -4.31
C PHE A 92 -24.42 -23.28 -3.18
N GLU A 93 -24.73 -24.56 -3.02
CA GLU A 93 -25.70 -25.04 -2.03
C GLU A 93 -25.23 -24.77 -0.60
N LYS A 94 -23.92 -24.82 -0.35
CA LYS A 94 -23.35 -24.52 0.97
C LYS A 94 -23.45 -23.03 1.27
N ILE A 95 -23.17 -22.17 0.29
CA ILE A 95 -23.33 -20.72 0.44
C ILE A 95 -24.80 -20.39 0.69
N GLN A 96 -25.70 -20.88 -0.16
CA GLN A 96 -27.15 -20.69 -0.05
C GLN A 96 -27.67 -21.10 1.33
N LYS A 97 -27.28 -22.28 1.82
CA LYS A 97 -27.70 -22.78 3.13
C LYS A 97 -27.24 -21.88 4.28
N ILE A 98 -26.05 -21.27 4.17
CA ILE A 98 -25.49 -20.43 5.23
C ILE A 98 -26.06 -19.01 5.17
N THR A 99 -26.25 -18.46 3.98
CA THR A 99 -26.73 -17.08 3.80
C THR A 99 -28.24 -16.96 3.84
N GLY A 100 -28.98 -18.03 3.54
CA GLY A 100 -30.44 -18.02 3.44
C GLY A 100 -30.99 -17.26 2.23
N LEU A 101 -30.12 -16.92 1.26
CA LEU A 101 -30.51 -16.19 0.06
C LEU A 101 -31.31 -17.08 -0.90
N GLU A 102 -32.23 -16.47 -1.65
CA GLU A 102 -32.91 -17.16 -2.74
C GLU A 102 -31.94 -17.55 -3.85
N ARG A 103 -32.31 -18.56 -4.65
CA ARG A 103 -31.44 -19.11 -5.68
C ARG A 103 -31.04 -18.05 -6.71
N ASP A 104 -32.02 -17.30 -7.20
CA ASP A 104 -31.82 -16.31 -8.26
C ASP A 104 -31.04 -15.10 -7.74
N GLU A 105 -31.32 -14.70 -6.49
CA GLU A 105 -30.58 -13.65 -5.80
C GLU A 105 -29.10 -14.03 -5.61
N LEU A 106 -28.83 -15.24 -5.08
CA LEU A 106 -27.45 -15.71 -4.93
C LEU A 106 -26.74 -15.83 -6.28
N THR A 107 -27.44 -16.27 -7.32
CA THR A 107 -26.88 -16.36 -8.68
C THR A 107 -26.47 -14.99 -9.19
N SER A 108 -27.35 -13.98 -9.09
CA SER A 108 -27.05 -12.61 -9.50
C SER A 108 -25.87 -12.01 -8.74
N ILE A 109 -25.75 -12.29 -7.43
CA ILE A 109 -24.61 -11.85 -6.62
C ILE A 109 -23.30 -12.50 -7.09
N LEU A 110 -23.30 -13.82 -7.33
CA LEU A 110 -22.09 -14.53 -7.75
C LEU A 110 -21.62 -14.07 -9.14
N GLU A 111 -22.55 -13.81 -10.06
CA GLU A 111 -22.25 -13.23 -11.38
C GLU A 111 -21.63 -11.84 -11.27
N ASP A 112 -22.16 -10.96 -10.40
CA ASP A 112 -21.58 -9.64 -10.16
C ASP A 112 -20.16 -9.74 -9.57
N LEU A 113 -19.97 -10.61 -8.58
CA LEU A 113 -18.67 -10.82 -7.95
C LEU A 113 -17.62 -11.38 -8.94
N GLU A 114 -18.03 -12.28 -9.83
CA GLU A 114 -17.18 -12.80 -10.91
C GLU A 114 -16.82 -11.71 -11.92
N LYS A 115 -17.81 -10.93 -12.39
CA LYS A 115 -17.60 -9.81 -13.33
C LYS A 115 -16.64 -8.77 -12.77
N ARG A 116 -16.68 -8.52 -11.46
CA ARG A 116 -15.79 -7.58 -10.75
C ARG A 116 -14.43 -8.19 -10.41
N GLY A 117 -14.20 -9.46 -10.76
CA GLY A 117 -12.96 -10.17 -10.50
C GLY A 117 -12.68 -10.39 -9.01
N LEU A 118 -13.73 -10.41 -8.18
CA LEU A 118 -13.64 -10.72 -6.74
C LEU A 118 -13.70 -12.23 -6.48
N MET A 119 -14.22 -13.00 -7.43
CA MET A 119 -14.21 -14.45 -7.37
C MET A 119 -14.05 -15.07 -8.76
N ILE A 120 -13.83 -16.38 -8.80
CA ILE A 120 -13.76 -17.20 -10.01
C ILE A 120 -14.56 -18.49 -9.82
N VAL A 121 -15.13 -18.95 -10.92
CA VAL A 121 -15.80 -20.25 -11.02
C VAL A 121 -14.87 -21.26 -11.69
N LYS A 122 -14.62 -22.41 -11.05
CA LYS A 122 -13.84 -23.50 -11.61
C LYS A 122 -14.74 -24.72 -11.85
N GLN A 123 -14.83 -25.17 -13.09
CA GLN A 123 -15.38 -26.48 -13.42
C GLN A 123 -14.27 -27.53 -13.32
N LYS A 124 -14.54 -28.60 -12.57
CA LYS A 124 -13.65 -29.75 -12.43
C LYS A 124 -14.37 -31.00 -12.89
N SER A 125 -13.67 -31.89 -13.58
CA SER A 125 -14.19 -33.23 -13.85
C SER A 125 -13.98 -34.11 -12.63
N GLY A 126 -15.04 -34.72 -12.11
CA GLY A 126 -14.99 -35.68 -11.01
C GLY A 126 -15.54 -37.04 -11.41
N LEU A 127 -15.38 -38.04 -10.54
CA LEU A 127 -15.85 -39.41 -10.76
C LEU A 127 -17.38 -39.53 -10.92
N PHE A 128 -18.12 -38.45 -10.63
CA PHE A 128 -19.57 -38.35 -10.74
C PHE A 128 -20.00 -37.23 -11.72
N GLY A 129 -19.13 -36.88 -12.68
CA GLY A 129 -19.39 -35.85 -13.67
C GLY A 129 -18.80 -34.48 -13.31
N PRO A 130 -19.13 -33.43 -14.10
CA PRO A 130 -18.60 -32.09 -13.90
C PRO A 130 -19.11 -31.48 -12.58
N LYS A 131 -18.20 -30.85 -11.85
CA LYS A 131 -18.44 -30.22 -10.56
C LYS A 131 -17.98 -28.77 -10.59
N VAL A 132 -18.87 -27.87 -10.20
CA VAL A 132 -18.58 -26.44 -10.08
C VAL A 132 -18.05 -26.13 -8.68
N GLU A 133 -16.94 -25.40 -8.58
CA GLU A 133 -16.37 -24.89 -7.34
C GLU A 133 -16.05 -23.40 -7.45
N LEU A 134 -16.34 -22.66 -6.39
CA LEU A 134 -16.20 -21.21 -6.31
C LEU A 134 -14.97 -20.85 -5.46
N TYR A 135 -14.17 -19.89 -5.91
CA TYR A 135 -12.96 -19.44 -5.23
C TYR A 135 -12.86 -17.92 -5.21
N LEU A 136 -12.37 -17.36 -4.12
CA LEU A 136 -12.01 -15.94 -4.10
C LEU A 136 -10.73 -15.69 -4.91
N THR A 137 -10.66 -14.51 -5.51
CA THR A 137 -9.41 -13.95 -6.01
C THR A 137 -8.70 -13.18 -4.89
N ASP A 138 -7.46 -12.78 -5.12
CA ASP A 138 -6.71 -11.90 -4.20
C ASP A 138 -7.43 -10.55 -3.99
N LYS A 139 -8.13 -10.07 -5.04
CA LYS A 139 -8.96 -8.85 -4.93
C LYS A 139 -10.19 -9.09 -4.04
N GLY A 140 -10.84 -10.24 -4.18
CA GLY A 140 -11.98 -10.62 -3.36
C GLY A 140 -11.65 -10.74 -1.88
N SER A 141 -10.53 -11.41 -1.57
CA SER A 141 -10.05 -11.53 -0.19
C SER A 141 -9.67 -10.15 0.38
N ALA A 142 -8.95 -9.31 -0.38
CA ALA A 142 -8.62 -7.94 0.04
C ALA A 142 -9.85 -7.06 0.33
N LYS A 143 -10.95 -7.21 -0.45
CA LYS A 143 -12.20 -6.46 -0.24
C LYS A 143 -12.82 -6.72 1.13
N ILE A 144 -12.73 -7.96 1.64
CA ILE A 144 -13.22 -8.33 2.98
C ILE A 144 -12.43 -7.60 4.07
N HIS A 145 -11.10 -7.54 3.91
CA HIS A 145 -10.22 -6.87 4.86
C HIS A 145 -10.41 -5.35 4.86
N SER A 146 -10.58 -4.73 3.68
CA SER A 146 -10.80 -3.29 3.54
C SER A 146 -12.08 -2.77 4.24
N LYS A 147 -13.17 -3.57 4.26
CA LYS A 147 -14.42 -3.16 4.92
C LYS A 147 -14.47 -3.54 6.41
N ARG A 148 -13.71 -4.57 6.84
CA ARG A 148 -13.48 -4.86 8.27
C ARG A 148 -12.77 -3.69 8.99
N SER A 149 -11.98 -2.88 8.28
CA SER A 149 -11.36 -1.65 8.79
C SER A 149 -12.34 -0.50 9.06
N ARG A 150 -13.53 -0.51 8.43
CA ARG A 150 -14.51 0.59 8.50
C ARG A 150 -15.56 0.45 9.62
N GLY A 151 -15.59 -0.64 10.38
CA GLY A 151 -16.72 -0.89 11.29
C GLY A 151 -16.49 -1.80 12.49
N LYS A 152 -15.26 -1.96 12.97
CA LYS A 152 -15.04 -2.37 14.37
C LYS A 152 -14.49 -1.16 15.10
N ASP A 153 -15.09 -0.85 16.26
CA ASP A 153 -14.54 0.07 17.25
C ASP A 153 -13.14 -0.43 17.57
N TRP A 154 -12.16 0.14 16.88
CA TRP A 154 -10.77 -0.13 17.16
C TRP A 154 -10.49 0.60 18.46
N ILE A 155 -10.31 -0.19 19.51
CA ILE A 155 -10.14 0.32 20.86
C ILE A 155 -8.71 0.85 20.98
N TYR A 156 -8.61 2.05 21.50
CA TYR A 156 -7.36 2.67 21.89
C TYR A 156 -7.54 3.31 23.26
N ASP A 157 -6.45 3.37 24.01
CA ASP A 157 -6.37 4.18 25.23
C ASP A 157 -5.63 5.47 24.90
N LEU A 158 -6.21 6.61 25.28
CA LEU A 158 -5.59 7.92 25.22
C LEU A 158 -5.53 8.52 26.62
N ILE A 159 -4.35 8.50 27.21
CA ILE A 159 -4.11 9.00 28.56
C ILE A 159 -3.62 10.45 28.45
N LYS A 160 -4.38 11.38 29.03
CA LYS A 160 -4.07 12.82 29.02
C LYS A 160 -3.38 13.24 30.33
N GLY A 161 -2.20 13.81 30.22
CA GLY A 161 -1.52 14.57 31.26
C GLY A 161 -1.43 16.06 30.90
N ASP A 162 -0.77 16.86 31.74
CA ASP A 162 -0.75 18.32 31.59
C ASP A 162 -0.12 18.82 30.28
N LYS A 163 0.94 18.15 29.82
CA LYS A 163 1.65 18.45 28.56
C LYS A 163 2.10 17.16 27.88
N GLN A 164 1.32 16.11 28.03
CA GLN A 164 1.67 14.80 27.51
C GLN A 164 0.42 14.01 27.19
N PHE A 165 0.47 13.28 26.09
CA PHE A 165 -0.47 12.21 25.81
C PHE A 165 0.28 10.89 25.68
N VAL A 166 -0.34 9.82 26.17
CA VAL A 166 0.09 8.44 25.90
C VAL A 166 -1.02 7.77 25.12
N PHE A 167 -0.70 7.31 23.91
CA PHE A 167 -1.62 6.60 23.03
C PHE A 167 -1.24 5.12 22.97
N VAL A 168 -2.19 4.22 23.20
CA VAL A 168 -1.97 2.77 23.15
C VAL A 168 -3.05 2.11 22.32
N ALA A 169 -2.67 1.28 21.34
CA ALA A 169 -3.64 0.55 20.52
C ALA A 169 -3.04 -0.70 19.87
N GLU A 170 -3.89 -1.69 19.56
CA GLU A 170 -3.49 -2.84 18.75
C GLU A 170 -3.43 -2.47 17.26
N VAL A 171 -2.30 -2.66 16.61
CA VAL A 171 -2.11 -2.37 15.18
C VAL A 171 -1.61 -3.65 14.50
N PRO A 172 -2.26 -4.15 13.44
CA PRO A 172 -1.83 -5.37 12.78
C PRO A 172 -0.59 -5.13 11.90
N GLY A 173 0.45 -5.94 12.07
CA GLY A 173 1.59 -5.99 11.16
C GLY A 173 2.91 -6.33 11.85
N PRO A 174 3.98 -6.55 11.08
CA PRO A 174 5.33 -6.45 11.62
C PRO A 174 5.69 -4.98 11.90
N ASP A 175 6.67 -4.77 12.78
CA ASP A 175 7.13 -3.46 13.25
C ASP A 175 7.58 -2.54 12.11
N ASP A 176 8.31 -3.07 11.14
CA ASP A 176 8.80 -2.38 9.95
C ASP A 176 7.69 -1.87 9.00
N LYS A 177 6.45 -2.29 9.24
CA LYS A 177 5.26 -1.87 8.46
C LYS A 177 4.32 -0.95 9.24
N ILE A 178 4.65 -0.62 10.49
CA ILE A 178 3.85 0.31 11.29
C ILE A 178 4.32 1.74 11.00
N MET A 179 3.39 2.59 10.59
CA MET A 179 3.65 4.00 10.34
C MET A 179 2.72 4.87 11.18
N VAL A 180 3.29 5.90 11.78
CA VAL A 180 2.55 6.90 12.55
C VAL A 180 2.95 8.31 12.15
N ARG A 181 1.98 9.22 12.12
CA ARG A 181 2.21 10.66 11.93
C ARG A 181 1.26 11.46 12.80
N LEU A 182 1.76 12.53 13.40
CA LEU A 182 0.94 13.53 14.07
C LEU A 182 1.03 14.82 13.27
N ILE A 183 -0.10 15.30 12.75
CA ILE A 183 -0.19 16.50 11.92
C ILE A 183 -1.43 17.26 12.37
N ASP A 184 -1.28 18.54 12.73
CA ASP A 184 -2.38 19.44 13.09
C ASP A 184 -3.38 18.85 14.10
N GLY A 185 -2.86 18.17 15.14
CA GLY A 185 -3.70 17.54 16.17
C GLY A 185 -4.36 16.22 15.74
N MET A 186 -4.04 15.69 14.56
CA MET A 186 -4.54 14.42 14.04
C MET A 186 -3.46 13.35 14.02
N LEU A 187 -3.68 12.24 14.73
CA LEU A 187 -2.81 11.08 14.73
C LEU A 187 -3.25 10.09 13.64
N TYR A 188 -2.39 9.88 12.66
CA TYR A 188 -2.54 8.88 11.61
C TYR A 188 -1.77 7.62 12.00
N VAL A 189 -2.46 6.47 12.02
CA VAL A 189 -1.88 5.17 12.33
C VAL A 189 -2.13 4.21 11.18
N ARG A 190 -1.07 3.63 10.63
CA ARG A 190 -1.14 2.69 9.50
C ARG A 190 -0.37 1.41 9.81
N GLY A 191 -0.96 0.29 9.41
CA GLY A 191 -0.38 -1.06 9.53
C GLY A 191 -0.62 -1.88 8.27
N THR A 192 -0.51 -3.20 8.40
CA THR A 192 -0.70 -4.15 7.28
C THR A 192 -2.17 -4.42 6.97
N GLY A 193 -2.44 -5.13 5.86
CA GLY A 193 -3.79 -5.55 5.50
C GLY A 193 -4.76 -4.40 5.20
N GLY A 194 -4.24 -3.21 4.86
CA GLY A 194 -5.04 -2.01 4.64
C GLY A 194 -5.55 -1.36 5.93
N PHE A 195 -4.92 -1.63 7.06
CA PHE A 195 -5.23 -0.97 8.33
C PHE A 195 -4.78 0.50 8.29
N SER A 196 -5.73 1.42 8.45
CA SER A 196 -5.49 2.85 8.53
C SER A 196 -6.54 3.47 9.44
N LYS A 197 -6.10 4.25 10.43
CA LYS A 197 -6.95 4.93 11.41
C LYS A 197 -6.46 6.34 11.64
N GLU A 198 -7.39 7.21 11.94
CA GLU A 198 -7.14 8.60 12.24
C GLU A 198 -7.78 8.90 13.60
N VAL A 199 -7.03 9.50 14.51
CA VAL A 199 -7.47 9.80 15.88
C VAL A 199 -7.21 11.28 16.18
N PRO A 200 -8.24 12.09 16.46
CA PRO A 200 -8.05 13.47 16.90
C PRO A 200 -7.49 13.48 18.32
N ILE A 201 -6.42 14.26 18.54
CA ILE A 201 -5.80 14.47 19.85
C ILE A 201 -5.91 15.96 20.19
N GLU A 202 -6.96 16.31 20.91
CA GLU A 202 -7.26 17.69 21.26
C GLU A 202 -6.16 18.32 22.11
N GLY A 203 -5.62 19.46 21.66
CA GLY A 203 -4.57 20.20 22.36
C GLY A 203 -3.15 19.75 22.00
N SER A 204 -2.97 18.89 21.00
CA SER A 204 -1.65 18.43 20.54
C SER A 204 -1.15 19.12 19.27
N ASN A 205 -1.74 20.25 18.87
CA ASN A 205 -1.39 20.94 17.61
C ASN A 205 0.09 21.34 17.51
N GLU A 206 0.70 21.67 18.65
CA GLU A 206 2.11 22.05 18.76
C GLU A 206 3.00 20.90 19.29
N MET A 207 2.41 19.73 19.54
CA MET A 207 3.12 18.58 20.11
C MET A 207 3.67 17.67 19.00
N HIS A 208 4.63 16.84 19.38
CA HIS A 208 5.25 15.85 18.49
C HIS A 208 5.31 14.48 19.16
N ILE A 209 5.51 13.43 18.36
CA ILE A 209 5.73 12.08 18.89
C ILE A 209 7.17 12.03 19.41
N SER A 210 7.34 11.91 20.73
CA SER A 210 8.65 11.84 21.38
C SER A 210 9.12 10.43 21.70
N ASP A 211 8.21 9.44 21.68
CA ASP A 211 8.56 8.03 21.82
C ASP A 211 7.62 7.16 20.97
N PHE A 212 8.18 6.14 20.34
CA PHE A 212 7.47 5.16 19.53
C PHE A 212 7.90 3.75 19.96
N LYS A 213 6.94 2.92 20.37
CA LYS A 213 7.17 1.52 20.70
C LYS A 213 6.12 0.65 20.04
N TYR A 214 6.57 -0.44 19.44
CA TYR A 214 5.70 -1.45 18.89
C TYR A 214 6.21 -2.83 19.26
N SER A 215 5.39 -3.62 19.93
CA SER A 215 5.75 -4.98 20.35
C SER A 215 4.51 -5.86 20.41
N ASN A 216 4.61 -7.08 19.86
CA ASN A 216 3.54 -8.07 19.90
C ASN A 216 2.17 -7.56 19.42
N GLY A 217 2.15 -6.68 18.40
CA GLY A 217 0.90 -6.12 17.90
C GLY A 217 0.43 -4.84 18.58
N VAL A 218 1.08 -4.41 19.67
CA VAL A 218 0.66 -3.23 20.45
C VAL A 218 1.57 -2.05 20.15
N LEU A 219 0.95 -0.95 19.71
CA LEU A 219 1.56 0.36 19.51
C LEU A 219 1.42 1.19 20.78
N THR A 220 2.50 1.81 21.23
CA THR A 220 2.52 2.82 22.30
C THR A 220 3.25 4.06 21.81
N LEU A 221 2.61 5.22 21.88
CA LEU A 221 3.18 6.51 21.54
C LEU A 221 3.20 7.42 22.76
N ARG A 222 4.25 8.22 22.87
CA ARG A 222 4.31 9.35 23.79
C ARG A 222 4.36 10.64 22.99
N ILE A 223 3.48 11.57 23.31
CA ILE A 223 3.27 12.82 22.57
C ILE A 223 3.43 13.98 23.55
N ASN A 224 4.29 14.96 23.25
CA ASN A 224 4.53 16.14 24.09
C ASN A 224 5.19 17.31 23.34
#